data_AF-A0A915LG77-F1
#
_entry.id   AF-A0A915LG77-F1
#
_cell.length_a   1.000
_cell.length_b   1.000
_cell.length_c   1.000
_cell.angle_alpha   90.00
_cell.angle_beta   90.00
_cell.angle_gamma   90.00
#
_symmetry.space_group_name_H-M   'P 1'
#
loop_
_entity.id
_entity.type
_entity.pdbx_description
1 polymer ?
#
loop_
_entity_poly.entity_id
_entity_poly.type
_entity_poly.pdbx_seq_one_letter_code
_entity_poly.pdbx_strand_id
1 'polypeptide(L)'
;MSFATTTSTIVSGTAMAERIRLKPYIVITYLMTLVHSITAHWVWSEDGFLHQLEVVDAAGFVHLVGGVSGLAATLYLKPRQARFGERGSAHMSNPTNALLGTFMLWWGWLAFNTGSTLGVAYNRWRLASRSAMVTLLSSIGGGCTSIIISLVSTRKCQIDLLIDGLLASLVSTTAGCHSLRPIDSIAVGAIGAALALSVYPLVERLEIDDPVGVIPVHVIGSAWGMICVGIFSYEDRETAIEDPRNKGVTGNRYGLFHGGDFELIKVQALCVVCVSAFSLIVTFLSLIIMNQFPWGLRMTKYEEQLGADLIEHGLAGHNIANYSIEKKLNVK
;
A
#
# COMPACT_ATOMS: atom_id res chain seq x y z
N MET A 1 -0.18 -16.57 1.76
CA MET A 1 -1.53 -16.36 1.20
C MET A 1 -2.07 -14.99 1.58
N SER A 2 -2.24 -14.65 2.86
CA SER A 2 -2.80 -13.36 3.29
C SER A 2 -2.07 -12.13 2.72
N PHE A 3 -0.73 -12.14 2.67
CA PHE A 3 0.06 -11.08 2.04
C PHE A 3 -0.26 -10.88 0.55
N ALA A 4 -0.45 -11.97 -0.19
CA ALA A 4 -0.80 -11.90 -1.61
C ALA A 4 -2.19 -11.29 -1.80
N THR A 5 -3.15 -11.67 -0.96
CA THR A 5 -4.49 -11.06 -0.90
C THR A 5 -4.39 -9.56 -0.60
N THR A 6 -3.57 -9.17 0.39
CA THR A 6 -3.34 -7.75 0.72
C THR A 6 -2.83 -6.96 -0.48
N THR A 7 -1.81 -7.46 -1.18
CA THR A 7 -1.31 -6.83 -2.42
C THR A 7 -2.44 -6.66 -3.45
N SER A 8 -3.29 -7.67 -3.66
CA SER A 8 -4.39 -7.57 -4.63
C SER A 8 -5.44 -6.54 -4.20
N THR A 9 -5.77 -6.47 -2.91
CA THR A 9 -6.75 -5.50 -2.39
C THR A 9 -6.22 -4.05 -2.38
N ILE A 10 -4.90 -3.84 -2.33
CA ILE A 10 -4.32 -2.50 -2.49
C ILE A 10 -4.54 -2.00 -3.94
N VAL A 11 -4.38 -2.89 -4.92
CA VAL A 11 -4.63 -2.57 -6.34
C VAL A 11 -6.11 -2.29 -6.59
N SER A 12 -7.01 -3.03 -5.93
CA SER A 12 -8.45 -2.81 -6.09
C SER A 12 -8.92 -1.45 -5.60
N GLY A 13 -8.38 -0.99 -4.45
CA GLY A 13 -8.73 0.29 -3.84
C GLY A 13 -8.36 1.50 -4.70
N THR A 14 -7.20 1.49 -5.37
CA THR A 14 -6.68 2.60 -6.21
C THR A 14 -7.43 2.77 -7.52
N ALA A 15 -7.24 1.77 -8.38
CA ALA A 15 -7.40 1.98 -9.80
C ALA A 15 -8.77 1.50 -10.28
N MET A 16 -9.34 0.57 -9.53
CA MET A 16 -10.46 -0.28 -9.97
C MET A 16 -11.78 0.18 -9.38
N ALA A 17 -11.75 1.01 -8.33
CA ALA A 17 -12.92 1.57 -7.70
C ALA A 17 -13.77 2.37 -8.70
N GLU A 18 -15.06 2.01 -8.77
CA GLU A 18 -16.13 2.68 -9.54
C GLU A 18 -16.00 2.70 -11.07
N ARG A 19 -14.91 2.21 -11.68
CA ARG A 19 -14.68 2.33 -13.14
C ARG A 19 -14.31 1.04 -13.87
N ILE A 20 -14.01 -0.06 -13.19
CA ILE A 20 -13.69 -1.36 -13.82
C ILE A 20 -14.88 -2.32 -13.73
N ARG A 21 -15.06 -3.13 -14.77
CA ARG A 21 -16.04 -4.24 -14.77
C ARG A 21 -15.59 -5.42 -13.89
N LEU A 22 -16.52 -6.11 -13.25
CA LEU A 22 -16.20 -7.16 -12.28
C LEU A 22 -15.45 -8.35 -12.89
N LYS A 23 -15.79 -8.75 -14.12
CA LYS A 23 -15.15 -9.89 -14.81
C LYS A 23 -13.64 -9.66 -15.06
N PRO A 24 -13.22 -8.56 -15.72
CA PRO A 24 -11.80 -8.20 -15.81
C PRO A 24 -11.10 -8.06 -14.46
N TYR A 25 -11.80 -7.51 -13.46
CA TYR A 25 -11.27 -7.35 -12.11
C TYR A 25 -10.84 -8.67 -11.47
N ILE A 26 -11.65 -9.73 -11.59
CA ILE A 26 -11.32 -11.07 -11.07
C ILE A 26 -10.04 -11.62 -11.72
N VAL A 27 -9.93 -11.49 -13.05
CA VAL A 27 -8.75 -11.98 -13.80
C VAL A 27 -7.49 -11.19 -13.41
N ILE A 28 -7.60 -9.86 -13.31
CA ILE A 28 -6.46 -9.02 -12.90
C ILE A 28 -6.04 -9.35 -11.47
N THR A 29 -6.97 -9.56 -10.55
CA THR A 29 -6.67 -9.95 -9.16
C THR A 29 -5.87 -11.26 -9.10
N TYR A 30 -6.23 -12.25 -9.94
CA TYR A 30 -5.46 -13.48 -10.09
C TYR A 30 -4.04 -13.21 -10.64
N LEU A 31 -3.91 -12.39 -11.68
CA LEU A 31 -2.60 -12.00 -12.22
C LEU A 31 -1.74 -11.26 -11.19
N MET A 32 -2.34 -10.37 -10.39
CA MET A 32 -1.63 -9.66 -9.31
C MET A 32 -1.11 -10.62 -8.23
N THR A 33 -1.84 -11.72 -7.99
CA THR A 33 -1.37 -12.78 -7.07
C THR A 33 -0.12 -13.46 -7.61
N LEU A 34 -0.02 -13.67 -8.93
CA LEU A 34 1.17 -14.20 -9.58
C LEU A 34 2.33 -13.20 -9.53
N VAL A 35 2.07 -11.92 -9.81
CA VAL A 35 3.07 -10.84 -9.70
C VAL A 35 3.66 -10.81 -8.28
N HIS A 36 2.79 -10.81 -7.27
CA HIS A 36 3.21 -10.87 -5.87
C HIS A 36 4.05 -12.13 -5.58
N SER A 37 3.62 -13.30 -6.05
CA SER A 37 4.31 -14.57 -5.79
C SER A 37 5.71 -14.61 -6.39
N ILE A 38 5.90 -14.04 -7.59
CA ILE A 38 7.21 -13.93 -8.24
C ILE A 38 8.12 -12.99 -7.44
N THR A 39 7.62 -11.81 -7.07
CA THR A 39 8.41 -10.86 -6.25
C THR A 39 8.70 -11.40 -4.84
N ALA A 40 7.78 -12.17 -4.27
CA ALA A 40 7.96 -12.85 -2.99
C ALA A 40 9.08 -13.89 -3.07
N HIS A 41 9.16 -14.64 -4.18
CA HIS A 41 10.27 -15.57 -4.40
C HIS A 41 11.61 -14.83 -4.48
N TRP A 42 11.67 -13.66 -5.11
CA TRP A 42 12.92 -12.89 -5.18
C TRP A 42 13.43 -12.42 -3.82
N VAL A 43 12.53 -11.97 -2.94
CA VAL A 43 12.87 -11.33 -1.66
C VAL A 43 12.94 -12.31 -0.48
N TRP A 44 12.02 -13.27 -0.40
CA TRP A 44 11.87 -14.16 0.77
C TRP A 44 12.37 -15.59 0.56
N SER A 45 12.52 -16.05 -0.68
CA SER A 45 13.02 -17.41 -0.93
C SER A 45 14.54 -17.45 -0.76
N GLU A 46 15.07 -18.56 -0.23
CA GLU A 46 16.52 -18.77 -0.09
C GLU A 46 17.26 -18.67 -1.44
N ASP A 47 16.63 -19.17 -2.51
CA ASP A 47 17.12 -19.08 -3.89
C ASP A 47 16.83 -17.74 -4.60
N GLY A 48 16.16 -16.81 -3.91
CA GLY A 48 15.79 -15.51 -4.47
C GLY A 48 17.01 -14.61 -4.67
N PHE A 49 17.14 -13.98 -5.83
CA PHE A 49 18.32 -13.15 -6.11
C PHE A 49 18.43 -11.93 -5.18
N LEU A 50 17.31 -11.32 -4.76
CA LEU A 50 17.31 -10.21 -3.80
C LEU A 50 17.62 -10.70 -2.40
N HIS A 51 17.14 -11.89 -2.03
CA HIS A 51 17.50 -12.56 -0.79
C HIS A 51 19.00 -12.84 -0.70
N GLN A 52 19.61 -13.33 -1.79
CA GLN A 52 21.06 -13.59 -1.88
C GLN A 52 21.91 -12.31 -1.77
N LEU A 53 21.36 -11.16 -2.15
CA LEU A 53 22.00 -9.85 -1.95
C LEU A 53 21.87 -9.32 -0.51
N GLU A 54 21.22 -10.09 0.37
CA GLU A 54 20.96 -9.76 1.78
C GLU A 54 20.02 -8.54 1.93
N VAL A 55 18.99 -8.46 1.07
CA VAL A 55 17.85 -7.54 1.26
C VAL A 55 17.12 -7.89 2.55
N VAL A 56 16.78 -6.87 3.32
CA VAL A 56 16.08 -7.02 4.60
C VAL A 56 14.66 -6.53 4.43
N ASP A 57 13.70 -7.45 4.42
CA ASP A 57 12.29 -7.11 4.34
C ASP A 57 11.41 -8.09 5.10
N ALA A 58 10.71 -7.61 6.13
CA ALA A 58 9.72 -8.42 6.84
C ALA A 58 8.47 -8.63 5.97
N ALA A 59 7.81 -7.52 5.59
CA ALA A 59 6.64 -7.52 4.71
C ALA A 59 6.40 -6.20 3.96
N GLY A 60 7.43 -5.36 3.83
CA GLY A 60 7.35 -4.05 3.19
C GLY A 60 7.16 -4.13 1.68
N PHE A 61 7.74 -5.13 0.99
CA PHE A 61 7.59 -5.22 -0.46
C PHE A 61 6.13 -5.45 -0.87
N VAL A 62 5.31 -6.07 0.00
CA VAL A 62 3.89 -6.35 -0.23
C VAL A 62 3.13 -5.08 -0.60
N HIS A 63 3.43 -4.01 0.13
CA HIS A 63 2.85 -2.69 -0.08
C HIS A 63 3.43 -2.00 -1.32
N LEU A 64 4.73 -2.17 -1.59
CA LEU A 64 5.36 -1.61 -2.79
C LEU A 64 4.76 -2.20 -4.07
N VAL A 65 4.63 -3.53 -4.14
CA VAL A 65 4.01 -4.23 -5.28
C VAL A 65 2.58 -3.78 -5.48
N GLY A 66 1.78 -3.73 -4.40
CA GLY A 66 0.38 -3.30 -4.47
C GLY A 66 0.25 -1.84 -4.88
N GLY A 67 1.05 -0.95 -4.29
CA GLY A 67 1.03 0.48 -4.58
C GLY A 67 1.47 0.80 -6.01
N VAL A 68 2.55 0.19 -6.49
CA VAL A 68 3.06 0.43 -7.85
C VAL A 68 2.15 -0.18 -8.92
N SER A 69 1.58 -1.36 -8.65
CA SER A 69 0.57 -1.95 -9.53
C SER A 69 -0.70 -1.11 -9.56
N GLY A 70 -1.12 -0.56 -8.41
CA GLY A 70 -2.20 0.42 -8.31
C GLY A 70 -1.91 1.71 -9.09
N LEU A 71 -0.69 2.25 -8.98
CA LEU A 71 -0.22 3.41 -9.77
C LEU A 71 -0.31 3.13 -11.27
N ALA A 72 0.23 2.00 -11.74
CA ALA A 72 0.18 1.60 -13.13
C ALA A 72 -1.27 1.50 -13.63
N ALA A 73 -2.16 0.91 -12.82
CA ALA A 73 -3.56 0.78 -13.16
C ALA A 73 -4.30 2.13 -13.20
N THR A 74 -4.03 3.04 -12.25
CA THR A 74 -4.61 4.39 -12.25
C THR A 74 -4.17 5.20 -13.46
N LEU A 75 -2.88 5.14 -13.82
CA LEU A 75 -2.34 5.80 -15.01
C LEU A 75 -2.96 5.25 -16.31
N TYR A 76 -3.15 3.93 -16.40
CA TYR A 76 -3.74 3.30 -17.58
C TYR A 76 -5.24 3.62 -17.74
N LEU A 77 -6.00 3.55 -16.65
CA LEU A 77 -7.46 3.72 -16.69
C LEU A 77 -7.89 5.18 -16.84
N LYS A 78 -7.02 6.14 -16.49
CA LYS A 78 -7.28 7.58 -16.49
C LYS A 78 -8.34 8.00 -15.45
N PRO A 79 -8.49 9.31 -15.18
CA PRO A 79 -9.41 9.80 -14.16
C PRO A 79 -10.87 9.38 -14.33
N ARG A 80 -11.60 9.28 -13.21
CA ARG A 80 -13.07 9.21 -13.20
C ARG A 80 -13.66 10.50 -13.75
N GLN A 81 -14.87 10.39 -14.27
CA GLN A 81 -15.57 11.56 -14.81
C GLN A 81 -15.75 12.65 -13.76
N ALA A 82 -15.57 13.90 -14.19
CA ALA A 82 -15.78 15.11 -13.40
C ALA A 82 -14.93 15.23 -12.11
N ARG A 83 -13.93 14.35 -11.88
CA ARG A 83 -13.07 14.40 -10.70
C ARG A 83 -12.30 15.70 -10.55
N PHE A 84 -11.70 16.19 -11.64
CA PHE A 84 -10.85 17.39 -11.69
C PHE A 84 -11.52 18.59 -12.39
N GLY A 85 -12.82 18.50 -12.69
CA GLY A 85 -13.56 19.60 -13.35
C GLY A 85 -14.12 20.64 -12.37
N GLU A 86 -14.87 21.63 -12.87
CA GLU A 86 -15.44 22.74 -12.06
C GLU A 86 -16.37 22.30 -10.91
N ARG A 87 -16.89 21.06 -10.95
CA ARG A 87 -17.71 20.45 -9.88
C ARG A 87 -16.98 19.35 -9.10
N GLY A 88 -15.68 19.16 -9.34
CA GLY A 88 -14.88 18.13 -8.72
C GLY A 88 -14.74 18.40 -7.22
N SER A 89 -15.32 17.53 -6.40
CA SER A 89 -15.09 17.55 -4.96
C SER A 89 -14.51 16.22 -4.49
N ALA A 90 -13.39 16.30 -3.77
CA ALA A 90 -12.78 15.19 -3.05
C ALA A 90 -13.48 15.06 -1.69
N HIS A 91 -14.69 14.49 -1.66
CA HIS A 91 -15.36 14.23 -0.38
C HIS A 91 -15.44 12.74 -0.12
N MET A 92 -15.00 12.36 1.07
CA MET A 92 -15.17 11.02 1.59
C MET A 92 -16.66 10.69 1.68
N SER A 93 -17.06 9.56 1.11
CA SER A 93 -18.47 9.13 1.06
C SER A 93 -19.03 8.79 2.45
N ASN A 94 -18.24 8.13 3.29
CA ASN A 94 -18.62 7.77 4.66
C ASN A 94 -17.40 7.72 5.60
N PRO A 95 -17.19 8.76 6.43
CA PRO A 95 -16.09 8.83 7.39
C PRO A 95 -16.09 7.72 8.45
N THR A 96 -17.28 7.29 8.90
CA THR A 96 -17.41 6.25 9.92
C THR A 96 -16.90 4.91 9.42
N ASN A 97 -17.27 4.54 8.17
CA ASN A 97 -16.78 3.30 7.56
C ASN A 97 -15.27 3.34 7.29
N ALA A 98 -14.76 4.49 6.86
CA ALA A 98 -13.32 4.67 6.65
C ALA A 98 -12.53 4.52 7.96
N LEU A 99 -13.00 5.13 9.05
CA LEU A 99 -12.39 4.99 10.38
C LEU A 99 -12.48 3.55 10.92
N LEU A 100 -13.63 2.88 10.75
CA LEU A 100 -13.77 1.48 11.13
C LEU A 100 -12.81 0.57 10.36
N GLY A 101 -12.69 0.78 9.05
CA GLY A 101 -11.73 0.08 8.20
C GLY A 101 -10.29 0.34 8.65
N THR A 102 -9.96 1.59 8.95
CA THR A 102 -8.64 1.98 9.47
C THR A 102 -8.31 1.30 10.80
N PHE A 103 -9.28 1.22 11.72
CA PHE A 103 -9.12 0.50 12.98
C PHE A 103 -8.88 -0.99 12.77
N MET A 104 -9.65 -1.63 11.87
CA MET A 104 -9.46 -3.04 11.52
C MET A 104 -8.09 -3.29 10.88
N LEU A 105 -7.63 -2.39 9.99
CA LEU A 105 -6.30 -2.45 9.38
C LEU A 105 -5.20 -2.28 10.42
N TRP A 106 -5.30 -1.28 11.31
CA TRP A 106 -4.31 -1.04 12.37
C TRP A 106 -4.19 -2.23 13.32
N TRP A 107 -5.33 -2.78 13.77
CA TRP A 107 -5.35 -3.99 14.60
C TRP A 107 -4.77 -5.20 13.86
N GLY A 108 -5.17 -5.42 12.61
CA GLY A 108 -4.63 -6.49 11.76
C GLY A 108 -3.14 -6.32 11.48
N TRP A 109 -2.63 -5.09 11.44
CA TRP A 109 -1.22 -4.79 11.20
C TRP A 109 -0.30 -5.32 12.30
N LEU A 110 -0.79 -5.38 13.54
CA LEU A 110 -0.05 -6.00 14.63
C LEU A 110 0.21 -7.48 14.31
N ALA A 111 -0.79 -8.21 13.84
CA ALA A 111 -0.61 -9.60 13.41
C ALA A 111 0.26 -9.70 12.14
N PHE A 112 0.12 -8.75 11.21
CA PHE A 112 0.91 -8.69 9.97
C PHE A 112 2.41 -8.57 10.25
N ASN A 113 2.81 -7.61 11.09
CA ASN A 113 4.22 -7.35 11.40
C ASN A 113 4.79 -8.38 12.38
N THR A 114 4.05 -8.74 13.44
CA THR A 114 4.53 -9.76 14.39
C THR A 114 4.58 -11.16 13.80
N GLY A 115 3.63 -11.52 12.93
CA GLY A 115 3.61 -12.80 12.23
C GLY A 115 4.77 -12.96 11.24
N SER A 116 5.29 -11.86 10.72
CA SER A 116 6.43 -11.84 9.79
C SER A 116 7.75 -12.32 10.42
N THR A 117 7.81 -12.49 11.75
CA THR A 117 8.98 -13.08 12.43
C THR A 117 8.97 -14.60 12.44
N LEU A 118 7.96 -15.24 11.82
CA LEU A 118 7.86 -16.68 11.60
C LEU A 118 7.97 -17.50 12.90
N GLY A 119 7.22 -17.08 13.93
CA GLY A 119 6.98 -17.85 15.14
C GLY A 119 7.56 -17.27 16.44
N VAL A 120 7.32 -17.99 17.53
CA VAL A 120 7.67 -17.62 18.92
C VAL A 120 8.83 -18.48 19.46
N ALA A 121 9.01 -19.67 18.90
CA ALA A 121 10.07 -20.60 19.28
C ALA A 121 11.47 -20.05 18.95
N TYR A 122 12.51 -20.61 19.57
CA TYR A 122 13.92 -20.24 19.34
C TYR A 122 14.21 -18.73 19.53
N ASN A 123 13.69 -18.16 20.63
CA ASN A 123 13.83 -16.73 20.98
C ASN A 123 13.26 -15.73 19.96
N ARG A 124 12.57 -16.18 18.90
CA ARG A 124 11.92 -15.31 17.91
C ARG A 124 10.78 -14.48 18.50
N TRP A 125 10.28 -14.84 19.69
CA TRP A 125 9.35 -14.02 20.46
C TRP A 125 9.87 -12.60 20.72
N ARG A 126 11.19 -12.40 20.86
CA ARG A 126 11.79 -11.06 21.03
C ARG A 126 11.60 -10.19 19.79
N LEU A 127 11.80 -10.78 18.60
CA LEU A 127 11.56 -10.11 17.33
C LEU A 127 10.07 -9.79 17.14
N ALA A 128 9.19 -10.71 17.53
CA ALA A 128 7.75 -10.51 17.46
C ALA A 128 7.32 -9.36 18.39
N SER A 129 7.77 -9.36 19.65
CA SER A 129 7.49 -8.27 20.61
C SER A 129 8.05 -6.93 20.14
N ARG A 130 9.26 -6.92 19.57
CA ARG A 130 9.84 -5.71 18.96
C ARG A 130 8.99 -5.21 17.80
N SER A 131 8.55 -6.09 16.91
CA SER A 131 7.71 -5.74 15.77
C SER A 131 6.37 -5.15 16.22
N ALA A 132 5.76 -5.67 17.29
CA ALA A 132 4.56 -5.08 17.88
C ALA A 132 4.81 -3.65 18.37
N MET A 133 5.89 -3.46 19.15
CA MET A 133 6.24 -2.14 19.69
C MET A 133 6.57 -1.13 18.59
N VAL A 134 7.35 -1.54 17.60
CA VAL A 134 7.71 -0.71 16.43
C VAL A 134 6.45 -0.27 15.68
N THR A 135 5.50 -1.17 15.48
CA THR A 135 4.22 -0.89 14.81
C THR A 135 3.38 0.13 15.59
N LEU A 136 3.22 -0.07 16.90
CA LEU A 136 2.46 0.85 17.76
C LEU A 136 3.10 2.24 17.82
N LEU A 137 4.41 2.31 18.09
CA LEU A 137 5.12 3.59 18.20
C LEU A 137 5.19 4.33 16.87
N SER A 138 5.31 3.61 15.75
CA SER A 138 5.21 4.22 14.41
C SER A 138 3.85 4.83 14.15
N SER A 139 2.77 4.14 14.54
CA SER A 139 1.41 4.67 14.38
C SER A 139 1.17 5.94 15.22
N ILE A 140 1.81 6.06 16.40
CA ILE A 140 1.80 7.30 17.18
C ILE A 140 2.54 8.42 16.44
N GLY A 141 3.76 8.16 15.94
CA GLY A 141 4.53 9.14 15.18
C GLY A 141 3.82 9.63 13.92
N GLY A 142 3.23 8.72 13.15
CA GLY A 142 2.42 9.02 11.98
C GLY A 142 1.15 9.79 12.29
N GLY A 143 0.37 9.33 13.27
CA GLY A 143 -0.87 9.97 13.69
C GLY A 143 -0.64 11.41 14.16
N CYS A 144 0.35 11.64 15.04
CA CYS A 144 0.71 12.99 15.49
C CYS A 144 1.13 13.89 14.33
N THR A 145 1.98 13.37 13.42
CA THR A 145 2.45 14.15 12.26
C THR A 145 1.31 14.51 11.32
N SER A 146 0.36 13.58 11.12
CA SER A 146 -0.83 13.79 10.27
C SER A 146 -1.74 14.87 10.84
N ILE A 147 -1.97 14.86 12.16
CA ILE A 147 -2.74 15.91 12.85
C ILE A 147 -2.05 17.26 12.67
N ILE A 148 -0.74 17.34 12.87
CA ILE A 148 0.03 18.58 12.73
C ILE A 148 -0.07 19.09 11.29
N ILE A 149 0.21 18.26 10.29
CA ILE A 149 0.17 18.64 8.87
C ILE A 149 -1.25 19.07 8.47
N SER A 150 -2.28 18.35 8.92
CA SER A 150 -3.68 18.70 8.67
C SER A 150 -4.02 20.07 9.26
N LEU A 151 -3.67 20.32 10.52
CA LEU A 151 -3.95 21.59 11.20
C LEU A 151 -3.18 22.76 10.57
N VAL A 152 -1.92 22.55 10.18
CA VAL A 152 -1.11 23.60 9.53
C VAL A 152 -1.65 23.92 8.14
N SER A 153 -1.98 22.91 7.34
CA SER A 153 -2.36 23.09 5.93
C SER A 153 -3.80 23.55 5.76
N THR A 154 -4.72 23.03 6.58
CA THR A 154 -6.18 23.22 6.39
C THR A 154 -6.86 23.97 7.53
N ARG A 155 -6.13 24.26 8.63
CA ARG A 155 -6.66 24.81 9.90
C ARG A 155 -7.73 23.95 10.57
N LYS A 156 -7.92 22.72 10.09
CA LYS A 156 -8.89 21.74 10.61
C LYS A 156 -8.22 20.37 10.68
N CYS A 157 -8.76 19.49 11.52
CA CYS A 157 -8.36 18.08 11.52
C CYS A 157 -9.22 17.36 10.48
N GLN A 158 -8.64 17.05 9.32
CA GLN A 158 -9.31 16.28 8.28
C GLN A 158 -9.05 14.79 8.50
N ILE A 159 -10.11 13.99 8.39
CA ILE A 159 -10.10 12.57 8.74
C ILE A 159 -9.35 11.74 7.70
N ASP A 160 -9.43 12.09 6.42
CA ASP A 160 -8.67 11.50 5.32
C ASP A 160 -7.16 11.60 5.55
N LEU A 161 -6.64 12.81 5.80
CA LEU A 161 -5.21 13.01 6.06
C LEU A 161 -4.73 12.24 7.30
N LEU A 162 -5.57 12.14 8.34
CA LEU A 162 -5.27 11.36 9.53
C LEU A 162 -5.17 9.86 9.21
N ILE A 163 -6.14 9.32 8.48
CA ILE A 163 -6.16 7.91 8.07
C ILE A 163 -4.92 7.61 7.22
N ASP A 164 -4.68 8.41 6.19
CA ASP A 164 -3.61 8.14 5.23
C ASP A 164 -2.23 8.26 5.88
N GLY A 165 -1.99 9.27 6.71
CA GLY A 165 -0.70 9.38 7.39
C GLY A 165 -0.49 8.34 8.50
N LEU A 166 -1.54 7.86 9.16
CA LEU A 166 -1.44 6.71 10.08
C LEU A 166 -1.12 5.41 9.31
N LEU A 167 -1.79 5.16 8.18
CA LEU A 167 -1.51 3.98 7.35
C LEU A 167 -0.10 4.08 6.72
N ALA A 168 0.31 5.26 6.26
CA ALA A 168 1.63 5.48 5.70
C ALA A 168 2.75 5.22 6.71
N SER A 169 2.54 5.56 7.98
CA SER A 169 3.53 5.27 9.02
C SER A 169 3.64 3.77 9.33
N LEU A 170 2.52 3.05 9.32
CA LEU A 170 2.52 1.59 9.44
C LEU A 170 3.28 0.94 8.27
N VAL A 171 2.98 1.34 7.04
CA VAL A 171 3.68 0.87 5.83
C VAL A 171 5.19 1.15 5.91
N SER A 172 5.56 2.34 6.38
CA SER A 172 6.95 2.79 6.48
C SER A 172 7.78 1.96 7.46
N THR A 173 7.16 1.30 8.44
CA THR A 173 7.89 0.44 9.39
C THR A 173 7.72 -1.05 9.11
N THR A 174 6.80 -1.44 8.22
CA THR A 174 6.59 -2.85 7.84
C THR A 174 7.87 -3.53 7.36
N ALA A 175 8.69 -2.87 6.53
CA ALA A 175 9.92 -3.48 6.01
C ALA A 175 10.94 -3.83 7.10
N GLY A 176 11.06 -2.95 8.10
CA GLY A 176 12.04 -3.04 9.17
C GLY A 176 11.48 -3.41 10.54
N CYS A 177 10.25 -3.93 10.64
CA CYS A 177 9.57 -4.04 11.92
C CYS A 177 10.35 -4.86 12.97
N HIS A 178 11.10 -5.86 12.51
CA HIS A 178 11.95 -6.72 13.33
C HIS A 178 13.38 -6.19 13.54
N SER A 179 13.83 -5.23 12.73
CA SER A 179 15.21 -4.72 12.72
C SER A 179 15.34 -3.30 13.28
N LEU A 180 14.26 -2.56 13.41
CA LEU A 180 14.28 -1.20 13.98
C LEU A 180 14.24 -1.23 15.51
N ARG A 181 14.91 -0.26 16.15
CA ARG A 181 14.67 0.00 17.57
C ARG A 181 13.28 0.63 17.75
N PRO A 182 12.53 0.27 18.80
CA PRO A 182 11.19 0.82 19.02
C PRO A 182 11.14 2.35 19.08
N ILE A 183 12.15 3.01 19.65
CA ILE A 183 12.16 4.48 19.72
C ILE A 183 12.39 5.13 18.35
N ASP A 184 13.22 4.52 17.50
CA ASP A 184 13.52 5.02 16.16
C ASP A 184 12.28 4.93 15.25
N SER A 185 11.36 4.00 15.53
CA SER A 185 10.15 3.82 14.72
C SER A 185 9.18 5.00 14.80
N ILE A 186 9.20 5.79 15.88
CA ILE A 186 8.43 7.03 15.97
C ILE A 186 8.88 8.00 14.88
N ALA A 187 10.19 8.17 14.71
CA ALA A 187 10.77 9.06 13.70
C ALA A 187 10.54 8.52 12.29
N VAL A 188 10.75 7.22 12.06
CA VAL A 188 10.49 6.58 10.76
C VAL A 188 9.01 6.75 10.35
N GLY A 189 8.09 6.52 11.29
CA GLY A 189 6.66 6.68 11.07
C GLY A 189 6.23 8.13 10.83
N ALA A 190 6.78 9.08 11.59
CA ALA A 190 6.53 10.51 11.41
C ALA A 190 7.01 11.01 10.03
N ILE A 191 8.24 10.66 9.63
CA ILE A 191 8.78 11.03 8.33
C ILE A 191 7.99 10.36 7.20
N GLY A 192 7.64 9.08 7.37
CA GLY A 192 6.83 8.34 6.40
C GLY A 192 5.47 8.98 6.16
N ALA A 193 4.77 9.37 7.22
CA ALA A 193 3.51 10.11 7.14
C ALA A 193 3.70 11.46 6.45
N ALA A 194 4.72 12.24 6.83
CA ALA A 194 5.00 13.53 6.22
C ALA A 194 5.29 13.42 4.71
N LEU A 195 6.11 12.44 4.31
CA LEU A 195 6.43 12.20 2.91
C LEU A 195 5.19 11.79 2.12
N ALA A 196 4.39 10.83 2.63
CA ALA A 196 3.15 10.43 1.98
C ALA A 196 2.19 11.62 1.81
N LEU A 197 1.91 12.37 2.87
CA LEU A 197 0.99 13.51 2.81
C LEU A 197 1.49 14.63 1.88
N SER A 198 2.81 14.82 1.76
CA SER A 198 3.40 15.82 0.85
C SER A 198 3.20 15.51 -0.63
N VAL A 199 2.83 14.28 -0.99
CA VAL A 199 2.63 13.85 -2.38
C VAL A 199 1.23 14.17 -2.90
N TYR A 200 0.24 14.41 -2.03
CA TYR A 200 -1.13 14.75 -2.46
C TYR A 200 -1.21 15.93 -3.44
N PRO A 201 -0.58 17.10 -3.18
CA PRO A 201 -0.63 18.22 -4.11
C PRO A 201 -0.01 17.90 -5.48
N LEU A 202 0.99 17.00 -5.52
CA LEU A 202 1.61 16.56 -6.77
C LEU A 202 0.68 15.62 -7.54
N VAL A 203 0.05 14.67 -6.87
CA VAL A 203 -0.93 13.74 -7.46
C VAL A 203 -2.13 14.50 -8.03
N GLU A 204 -2.63 15.51 -7.30
CA GLU A 204 -3.69 16.40 -7.76
C GLU A 204 -3.25 17.23 -8.98
N ARG A 205 -2.05 17.81 -8.95
CA ARG A 205 -1.51 18.59 -10.07
C ARG A 205 -1.28 17.78 -11.34
N LEU A 206 -0.97 16.49 -11.20
CA LEU A 206 -0.80 15.56 -12.31
C LEU A 206 -2.13 14.94 -12.77
N GLU A 207 -3.26 15.36 -12.19
CA GLU A 207 -4.59 14.83 -12.46
C GLU A 207 -4.66 13.30 -12.34
N ILE A 208 -3.95 12.73 -11.36
CA ILE A 208 -3.97 11.29 -11.07
C ILE A 208 -5.10 11.01 -10.08
N ASP A 209 -6.15 10.35 -10.53
CA ASP A 209 -7.33 10.04 -9.69
C ASP A 209 -7.11 8.79 -8.85
N ASP A 210 -6.45 8.99 -7.71
CA ASP A 210 -6.33 8.03 -6.61
C ASP A 210 -7.45 8.28 -5.58
N PRO A 211 -8.50 7.45 -5.55
CA PRO A 211 -9.68 7.64 -4.70
C PRO A 211 -9.41 7.44 -3.20
N VAL A 212 -8.37 6.68 -2.85
CA VAL A 212 -8.14 6.17 -1.48
C VAL A 212 -6.73 6.46 -0.96
N GLY A 213 -5.89 7.18 -1.70
CA GLY A 213 -4.57 7.62 -1.21
C GLY A 213 -3.48 6.54 -1.22
N VAL A 214 -3.64 5.46 -1.97
CA VAL A 214 -2.69 4.34 -1.97
C VAL A 214 -1.34 4.70 -2.62
N ILE A 215 -1.27 5.63 -3.57
CA ILE A 215 0.02 6.07 -4.14
C ILE A 215 0.85 6.74 -3.03
N PRO A 216 0.37 7.80 -2.36
CA PRO A 216 1.00 8.34 -1.15
C PRO A 216 1.35 7.27 -0.10
N VAL A 217 0.37 6.46 0.30
CA VAL A 217 0.53 5.56 1.46
C VAL A 217 1.45 4.38 1.14
N HIS A 218 1.22 3.68 0.04
CA HIS A 218 1.90 2.44 -0.27
C HIS A 218 3.11 2.62 -1.18
N VAL A 219 3.13 3.51 -2.16
CA VAL A 219 4.34 3.70 -2.99
C VAL A 219 5.40 4.45 -2.19
N ILE A 220 5.06 5.64 -1.70
CA ILE A 220 6.02 6.50 -0.98
C ILE A 220 6.34 5.91 0.39
N GLY A 221 5.33 5.46 1.14
CA GLY A 221 5.54 4.81 2.44
C GLY A 221 6.43 3.57 2.34
N SER A 222 6.24 2.71 1.33
CA SER A 222 7.09 1.51 1.19
C SER A 222 8.49 1.85 0.69
N ALA A 223 8.62 2.78 -0.27
CA ALA A 223 9.94 3.21 -0.74
C ALA A 223 10.75 3.80 0.41
N TRP A 224 10.15 4.68 1.22
CA TRP A 224 10.77 5.21 2.43
C TRP A 224 11.09 4.11 3.44
N GLY A 225 10.13 3.22 3.72
CA GLY A 225 10.31 2.15 4.70
C GLY A 225 11.43 1.17 4.36
N MET A 226 11.53 0.76 3.10
CA MET A 226 12.61 -0.12 2.62
C MET A 226 13.98 0.55 2.73
N ILE A 227 14.08 1.84 2.36
CA ILE A 227 15.31 2.63 2.50
C ILE A 227 15.67 2.84 3.98
N CYS A 228 14.67 3.05 4.84
CA CYS A 228 14.86 3.24 6.28
C CYS A 228 15.53 2.05 6.95
N VAL A 229 15.28 0.83 6.47
CA VAL A 229 16.01 -0.33 6.96
C VAL A 229 17.53 -0.13 6.78
N GLY A 230 17.96 0.41 5.64
CA GLY A 230 19.37 0.74 5.42
C GLY A 230 19.94 1.84 6.34
N ILE A 231 19.09 2.67 6.93
CA ILE A 231 19.51 3.82 7.75
C ILE A 231 19.45 3.49 9.25
N PHE A 232 18.34 2.90 9.70
CA PHE A 232 17.99 2.72 11.11
C PHE A 232 18.06 1.27 11.60
N SER A 233 18.37 0.31 10.71
CA SER A 233 18.47 -1.10 11.12
C SER A 233 19.49 -1.27 12.25
N TYR A 234 19.05 -1.95 13.29
CA TYR A 234 19.84 -2.30 14.45
C TYR A 234 19.93 -3.83 14.53
N GLU A 235 21.16 -4.35 14.48
CA GLU A 235 21.39 -5.78 14.60
C GLU A 235 21.05 -6.25 16.03
N ASP A 236 20.12 -7.21 16.13
CA ASP A 236 19.82 -7.86 17.40
C ASP A 236 20.84 -8.97 17.65
N ARG A 237 21.96 -8.61 18.27
CA ARG A 237 23.02 -9.56 18.65
C ARG A 237 22.48 -10.76 19.40
N GLU A 238 21.39 -10.61 20.17
CA GLU A 238 20.80 -11.69 20.96
C GLU A 238 20.16 -12.82 20.13
N THR A 239 19.73 -12.55 18.90
CA THR A 239 19.16 -13.58 18.00
C THR A 239 20.22 -14.36 17.22
N ALA A 240 21.44 -13.81 17.12
CA ALA A 240 22.60 -14.47 16.51
C ALA A 240 23.35 -15.40 17.49
N ILE A 241 23.07 -15.32 18.80
CA ILE A 241 23.83 -16.05 19.83
C ILE A 241 23.60 -17.58 19.79
N GLU A 242 22.50 -18.07 19.22
CA GLU A 242 22.16 -19.51 19.28
C GLU A 242 22.58 -20.34 18.06
N ASP A 243 22.86 -19.74 16.89
CA ASP A 243 23.50 -20.43 15.75
C ASP A 243 24.55 -19.52 15.08
N PRO A 244 25.85 -19.84 15.17
CA PRO A 244 26.93 -19.10 14.50
C PRO A 244 26.81 -19.02 12.97
N ARG A 245 25.95 -19.83 12.34
CA ARG A 245 25.66 -19.80 10.89
C ARG A 245 24.46 -18.92 10.55
N ASN A 246 23.70 -18.47 11.55
CA ASN A 246 22.58 -17.57 11.38
C ASN A 246 23.13 -16.14 11.33
N LYS A 247 23.17 -15.54 10.13
CA LYS A 247 23.67 -14.17 9.91
C LYS A 247 22.75 -13.07 10.50
N GLY A 248 21.93 -13.41 11.48
CA GLY A 248 20.88 -12.55 12.01
C GLY A 248 19.86 -12.14 10.95
N VAL A 249 18.95 -11.26 11.34
CA VAL A 249 17.88 -10.77 10.47
C VAL A 249 18.39 -9.79 9.40
N THR A 250 19.60 -9.26 9.58
CA THR A 250 20.19 -8.21 8.73
C THR A 250 21.48 -8.62 8.04
N GLY A 251 21.82 -9.91 8.02
CA GLY A 251 23.06 -10.39 7.39
C GLY A 251 24.34 -9.90 8.07
N ASN A 252 24.32 -9.66 9.39
CA ASN A 252 25.35 -8.96 10.16
C ASN A 252 25.63 -7.51 9.70
N ARG A 253 24.70 -6.88 8.97
CA ARG A 253 24.81 -5.48 8.55
C ARG A 253 24.05 -4.56 9.50
N TYR A 254 24.64 -3.41 9.78
CA TYR A 254 24.04 -2.32 10.55
C TYR A 254 23.47 -1.25 9.61
N GLY A 255 22.47 -0.51 10.09
CA GLY A 255 22.05 0.73 9.46
C GLY A 255 23.10 1.82 9.63
N LEU A 256 23.08 2.81 8.74
CA LEU A 256 24.04 3.93 8.72
C LEU A 256 24.20 4.63 10.07
N PHE A 257 23.09 4.83 10.83
CA PHE A 257 23.15 5.50 12.13
C PHE A 257 23.63 4.62 13.28
N HIS A 258 23.68 3.30 13.07
CA HIS A 258 24.19 2.35 14.07
C HIS A 258 25.59 1.84 13.73
N GLY A 259 26.31 2.55 12.86
CA GLY A 259 27.71 2.26 12.50
C GLY A 259 27.89 1.35 11.28
N GLY A 260 26.85 1.18 10.45
CA GLY A 260 26.92 0.42 9.20
C GLY A 260 27.32 1.26 7.98
N ASP A 261 27.63 0.55 6.88
CA ASP A 261 28.02 1.14 5.61
C ASP A 261 26.82 1.44 4.69
N PHE A 262 27.07 2.15 3.58
CA PHE A 262 26.07 2.44 2.55
C PHE A 262 25.59 1.21 1.77
N GLU A 263 26.22 0.04 1.95
CA GLU A 263 25.86 -1.18 1.22
C GLU A 263 24.41 -1.62 1.48
N LEU A 264 23.93 -1.54 2.71
CA LEU A 264 22.54 -1.91 3.02
C LEU A 264 21.55 -0.96 2.32
N ILE A 265 21.84 0.34 2.27
CA ILE A 265 21.02 1.32 1.54
C ILE A 265 20.99 1.01 0.04
N LYS A 266 22.14 0.69 -0.56
CA LYS A 266 22.23 0.35 -2.00
C LYS A 266 21.40 -0.88 -2.33
N VAL A 267 21.53 -1.94 -1.53
CA VAL A 267 20.79 -3.19 -1.72
C VAL A 267 19.29 -2.99 -1.56
N GLN A 268 18.86 -2.23 -0.54
CA GLN A 268 17.44 -1.90 -0.36
C GLN A 268 16.90 -1.03 -1.50
N ALA A 269 17.68 -0.05 -1.97
CA ALA A 269 17.29 0.78 -3.11
C ALA A 269 17.18 -0.04 -4.40
N LEU A 270 18.11 -0.97 -4.64
CA LEU A 270 18.05 -1.91 -5.77
C LEU A 270 16.78 -2.76 -5.70
N CYS A 271 16.44 -3.28 -4.51
CA CYS A 271 15.19 -4.02 -4.29
C CYS A 271 13.96 -3.18 -4.67
N VAL A 272 13.88 -1.94 -4.16
CA VAL A 272 12.78 -1.02 -4.49
C VAL A 272 12.66 -0.82 -6.00
N VAL A 273 13.77 -0.57 -6.69
CA VAL A 273 13.78 -0.35 -8.14
C VAL A 273 13.37 -1.61 -8.91
N CYS A 274 13.95 -2.77 -8.60
CA CYS A 274 13.67 -4.03 -9.28
C CYS A 274 12.20 -4.44 -9.11
N VAL A 275 11.69 -4.41 -7.88
CA VAL A 275 10.30 -4.77 -7.57
C VAL A 275 9.35 -3.78 -8.23
N SER A 276 9.62 -2.48 -8.12
CA SER A 276 8.78 -1.43 -8.74
C SER A 276 8.76 -1.54 -10.26
N ALA A 277 9.91 -1.72 -10.91
CA ALA A 277 10.00 -1.85 -12.36
C ALA A 277 9.23 -3.09 -12.85
N PHE A 278 9.43 -4.24 -12.20
CA PHE A 278 8.72 -5.47 -12.55
C PHE A 278 7.21 -5.33 -12.36
N SER A 279 6.76 -4.87 -11.19
CA SER A 279 5.33 -4.71 -10.89
C SER A 279 4.66 -3.71 -11.83
N LEU A 280 5.33 -2.60 -12.16
CA LEU A 280 4.83 -1.61 -13.10
C LEU A 280 4.69 -2.19 -14.51
N ILE A 281 5.74 -2.82 -15.04
CA ILE A 281 5.76 -3.39 -16.40
C ILE A 281 4.71 -4.49 -16.54
N VAL A 282 4.69 -5.46 -15.63
CA VAL A 282 3.77 -6.60 -15.73
C VAL A 282 2.32 -6.14 -15.55
N THR A 283 2.06 -5.18 -14.66
CA THR A 283 0.70 -4.64 -14.49
C THR A 283 0.25 -3.87 -15.72
N PHE A 284 1.08 -3.00 -16.29
CA PHE A 284 0.74 -2.30 -17.54
C PHE A 284 0.46 -3.27 -18.68
N LEU A 285 1.32 -4.27 -18.89
CA LEU A 285 1.13 -5.28 -19.91
C LEU A 285 -0.16 -6.07 -19.68
N SER A 286 -0.45 -6.47 -18.43
CA SER A 286 -1.67 -7.17 -18.07
C SER A 286 -2.91 -6.35 -18.40
N LEU A 287 -2.91 -5.05 -18.11
CA LEU A 287 -4.03 -4.15 -18.41
C LEU A 287 -4.23 -3.95 -19.91
N ILE A 288 -3.13 -3.80 -20.67
CA ILE A 288 -3.17 -3.70 -22.13
C ILE A 288 -3.78 -4.96 -22.73
N ILE A 289 -3.30 -6.13 -22.31
CA ILE A 289 -3.82 -7.43 -22.77
C ILE A 289 -5.30 -7.55 -22.43
N MET A 290 -5.68 -7.25 -21.18
CA MET A 290 -7.07 -7.31 -20.73
C MET A 290 -8.00 -6.37 -21.50
N ASN A 291 -7.50 -5.21 -21.92
CA ASN A 291 -8.28 -4.26 -22.72
C ASN A 291 -8.57 -4.75 -24.14
N GLN A 292 -7.82 -5.74 -24.66
CA GLN A 292 -8.09 -6.36 -25.97
C GLN A 292 -9.20 -7.41 -25.91
N PHE A 293 -9.60 -7.86 -24.71
CA PHE A 293 -10.67 -8.84 -24.59
C PHE A 293 -12.05 -8.21 -24.84
N PRO A 294 -13.01 -8.96 -25.41
CA PRO A 294 -14.34 -8.46 -25.78
C PRO A 294 -15.19 -8.02 -24.59
N TRP A 295 -14.77 -8.30 -23.36
CA TRP A 295 -15.48 -7.89 -22.15
C TRP A 295 -15.32 -6.41 -21.82
N GLY A 296 -14.29 -5.75 -22.35
CA GLY A 296 -13.94 -4.37 -22.02
C GLY A 296 -13.43 -4.21 -20.59
N LEU A 297 -12.38 -3.42 -20.39
CA LEU A 297 -11.78 -3.22 -19.07
C LEU A 297 -12.52 -2.16 -18.24
N ARG A 298 -12.76 -0.99 -18.84
CA ARG A 298 -13.41 0.16 -18.21
C ARG A 298 -14.91 0.18 -18.55
N MET A 299 -15.74 0.52 -17.57
CA MET A 299 -17.17 0.76 -17.79
C MET A 299 -17.39 1.94 -18.75
N THR A 300 -18.51 1.92 -19.48
CA THR A 300 -18.89 3.03 -20.35
C THR A 300 -19.21 4.28 -19.54
N LYS A 301 -19.23 5.44 -20.20
CA LYS A 301 -19.50 6.70 -19.50
C LYS A 301 -20.85 6.73 -18.78
N TYR A 302 -21.85 6.07 -19.36
CA TYR A 302 -23.19 5.96 -18.81
C TYR A 302 -23.24 4.97 -17.64
N GLU A 303 -22.56 3.82 -17.75
CA GLU A 303 -22.44 2.85 -16.66
C GLU A 303 -21.72 3.44 -15.44
N GLU A 304 -20.66 4.23 -15.65
CA GLU A 304 -19.93 4.92 -14.57
C GLU A 304 -20.82 5.94 -13.83
N GLN A 305 -21.77 6.59 -14.52
CA GLN A 305 -22.73 7.52 -13.90
C GLN A 305 -23.85 6.83 -13.13
N LEU A 306 -24.29 5.66 -13.60
CA LEU A 306 -25.29 4.84 -12.91
C LEU A 306 -24.73 4.17 -11.64
N GLY A 307 -23.41 3.93 -11.62
CA GLY A 307 -22.69 3.33 -10.51
C GLY A 307 -22.55 1.81 -10.63
N ALA A 308 -21.40 1.30 -10.18
CA ALA A 308 -21.08 -0.13 -10.22
C ALA A 308 -22.08 -0.98 -9.41
N ASP A 309 -22.61 -0.42 -8.31
CA ASP A 309 -23.60 -1.08 -7.45
C ASP A 309 -24.84 -1.51 -8.25
N LEU A 310 -25.35 -0.64 -9.13
CA LEU A 310 -26.50 -0.93 -9.97
C LEU A 310 -26.13 -1.84 -11.15
N ILE A 311 -25.03 -1.55 -11.84
CA ILE A 311 -24.65 -2.20 -13.09
C ILE A 311 -24.11 -3.63 -12.89
N GLU A 312 -23.22 -3.82 -11.92
CA GLU A 312 -22.53 -5.10 -11.70
C GLU A 312 -23.18 -5.93 -10.58
N HIS A 313 -23.76 -5.28 -9.58
CA HIS A 313 -24.29 -5.97 -8.40
C HIS A 313 -25.83 -6.03 -8.35
N GLY A 314 -26.53 -5.30 -9.23
CA GLY A 314 -27.99 -5.21 -9.21
C GLY A 314 -28.54 -4.64 -7.90
N LEU A 315 -27.67 -4.01 -7.10
CA LEU A 315 -28.03 -3.35 -5.87
C LEU A 315 -28.54 -1.97 -6.27
N ALA A 316 -29.84 -1.89 -6.53
CA ALA A 316 -30.51 -0.61 -6.56
C ALA A 316 -30.29 0.02 -5.18
N GLY A 317 -29.41 1.03 -5.10
CA GLY A 317 -29.12 1.72 -3.86
C GLY A 317 -30.43 2.12 -3.19
N HIS A 318 -30.52 1.93 -1.87
CA HIS A 318 -31.72 2.20 -1.06
C HIS A 318 -32.27 3.64 -1.15
N ASN A 319 -31.70 4.52 -1.98
CA ASN A 319 -32.05 5.94 -2.10
C ASN A 319 -31.95 6.51 -3.55
N ILE A 320 -32.46 5.81 -4.57
CA ILE A 320 -32.75 6.46 -5.86
C ILE A 320 -34.18 6.12 -6.27
N ALA A 321 -34.97 7.16 -6.54
CA ALA A 321 -36.34 7.08 -7.00
C ALA A 321 -36.51 6.03 -8.10
N ASN A 322 -37.57 5.22 -8.02
CA ASN A 322 -38.01 4.35 -9.10
C ASN A 322 -38.20 5.19 -10.37
N TYR A 323 -37.21 5.19 -11.26
CA TYR A 323 -37.40 5.71 -12.60
C TYR A 323 -38.15 4.65 -13.40
N SER A 324 -39.47 4.78 -13.46
CA SER A 324 -40.24 4.11 -14.50
C SER A 324 -39.90 4.77 -15.83
N ILE A 325 -39.37 3.99 -16.78
CA ILE A 325 -39.27 4.45 -18.16
C ILE A 325 -40.70 4.65 -18.67
N GLU A 326 -41.20 5.87 -18.62
CA GLU A 326 -42.42 6.21 -19.35
C GLU A 326 -42.11 6.09 -20.85
N LYS A 327 -42.93 5.26 -21.49
CA LYS A 327 -43.01 4.92 -22.91
C LYS A 327 -42.31 5.94 -23.84
N LYS A 328 -41.52 5.44 -24.81
CA LYS A 328 -41.01 6.24 -25.94
C LYS A 328 -42.13 7.13 -26.48
N LEU A 329 -41.93 8.45 -26.42
CA LEU A 329 -42.78 9.40 -27.12
C LEU A 329 -42.63 9.13 -28.62
N ASN A 330 -43.64 8.48 -29.20
CA ASN A 330 -43.80 8.41 -30.64
C ASN A 330 -44.19 9.81 -31.11
N VAL A 331 -43.22 10.54 -31.64
CA VAL A 331 -43.50 11.72 -32.45
C VAL A 331 -44.08 11.18 -33.76
N LYS A 332 -45.41 11.31 -33.90
CA LYS A 332 -46.09 11.19 -35.20
C LYS A 332 -45.69 12.37 -36.07
#